data_AF-N9MGI3-F1
#
_entry.id   AF-N9MGI3-F1
#
_cell.length_a   1.000
_cell.length_b   1.000
_cell.length_c   1.000
_cell.angle_alpha   90.00
_cell.angle_beta   90.00
_cell.angle_gamma   90.00
#
_symmetry.space_group_name_H-M   'P 1'
#
loop_
_entity.id
_entity.type
_entity.pdbx_description
1 polymer ?
#
loop_
_entity_poly.entity_id
_entity_poly.type
_entity_poly.pdbx_seq_one_letter_code
_entity_poly.pdbx_strand_id
1 'polypeptide(L)'
;MTAMANMGNFIVALPPSDIWLTDDQAAEFLGYGGVYFKSSIICLKGFPKPRYITETTKGRRWNLKKLSDWLSERPEDLKKAVGRPRKI
;
A
#
# COMPACT_ATOMS: atom_id res chain seq x y z
N MET A 1 4.08 7.83 15.18
CA MET A 1 4.62 8.21 13.86
C MET A 1 3.45 8.56 12.95
N THR A 2 3.36 9.81 12.53
CA THR A 2 2.29 10.36 11.67
C THR A 2 2.64 10.12 10.20
N ALA A 3 1.77 9.41 9.47
CA ALA A 3 1.92 9.22 8.04
C ALA A 3 1.43 10.48 7.30
N MET A 4 2.32 11.11 6.55
CA MET A 4 2.05 12.33 5.78
C MET A 4 1.69 11.92 4.35
N ALA A 5 0.43 12.11 3.94
CA ALA A 5 -0.01 11.94 2.56
C ALA A 5 -0.01 13.32 1.88
N ASN A 6 0.83 13.50 0.85
CA ASN A 6 0.93 14.75 0.12
C ASN A 6 -0.04 14.73 -1.08
N MET A 7 -1.32 15.00 -0.81
CA MET A 7 -2.30 15.37 -1.84
C MET A 7 -2.52 16.88 -1.73
N GLY A 8 -2.04 17.63 -2.71
CA GLY A 8 -2.31 19.05 -2.97
C GLY A 8 -2.92 19.85 -1.82
N ASN A 9 -2.06 20.45 -0.99
CA ASN A 9 -2.37 21.59 -0.12
C ASN A 9 -3.47 21.45 0.95
N PHE A 10 -3.88 20.23 1.32
CA PHE A 10 -4.66 20.00 2.55
C PHE A 10 -3.97 18.94 3.41
N ILE A 11 -3.25 19.39 4.45
CA ILE A 11 -2.70 18.51 5.49
C ILE A 11 -3.88 18.08 6.37
N VAL A 12 -4.61 17.05 5.94
CA VAL A 12 -5.58 16.38 6.80
C VAL A 12 -4.85 15.25 7.52
N ALA A 13 -4.39 15.52 8.74
CA ALA A 13 -3.74 14.54 9.60
C ALA A 13 -4.78 13.57 10.19
N LEU A 14 -5.36 12.72 9.35
CA LEU A 14 -6.16 11.59 9.83
C LEU A 14 -5.24 10.56 10.50
N PRO A 15 -5.69 9.92 11.59
CA PRO A 15 -4.95 8.79 12.13
C PRO A 15 -4.85 7.71 11.04
N PRO A 16 -3.71 7.00 10.93
CA PRO A 16 -3.46 6.05 9.85
C PRO A 16 -4.45 4.87 9.83
N SER A 17 -5.21 4.64 10.90
CA SER A 17 -6.32 3.68 10.97
C SER A 17 -7.53 4.06 10.14
N ASP A 18 -7.77 5.35 9.91
CA ASP A 18 -8.97 5.86 9.23
C ASP A 18 -8.71 6.13 7.74
N ILE A 19 -7.46 5.96 7.30
CA ILE A 19 -7.06 6.19 5.92
C ILE A 19 -7.22 4.90 5.09
N TRP A 20 -7.99 5.02 4.01
CA TRP A 20 -8.28 3.94 3.07
C TRP A 20 -7.81 4.31 1.66
N LEU A 21 -6.77 3.62 1.19
CA LEU A 21 -6.11 3.85 -0.10
C LEU A 21 -6.80 3.10 -1.24
N THR A 22 -6.76 3.65 -2.46
CA THR A 22 -7.07 2.89 -3.68
C THR A 22 -5.98 1.87 -4.00
N ASP A 23 -6.22 0.97 -4.96
CA ASP A 23 -5.20 0.04 -5.45
C ASP A 23 -3.92 0.77 -5.90
N ASP A 24 -4.06 1.88 -6.61
CA ASP A 24 -2.91 2.60 -7.19
C ASP A 24 -2.12 3.35 -6.10
N GLN A 25 -2.83 3.96 -5.13
CA GLN A 25 -2.19 4.58 -3.96
C GLN A 25 -1.51 3.55 -3.06
N ALA A 26 -2.10 2.37 -2.88
CA ALA A 26 -1.50 1.28 -2.10
C ALA A 26 -0.25 0.72 -2.79
N ALA A 27 -0.28 0.60 -4.12
CA ALA A 27 0.89 0.20 -4.91
C ALA A 27 2.03 1.22 -4.76
N GLU A 28 1.72 2.52 -4.88
CA GLU A 28 2.69 3.60 -4.70
C GLU A 28 3.27 3.63 -3.27
N PHE A 29 2.42 3.50 -2.25
CA PHE A 29 2.85 3.44 -0.84
C PHE A 29 3.84 2.31 -0.56
N LEU A 30 3.61 1.13 -1.16
CA LEU A 30 4.50 -0.02 -1.04
C LEU A 30 5.66 0.01 -2.05
N GLY A 31 5.71 1.02 -2.93
CA GLY A 31 6.70 1.20 -3.97
C GLY A 31 6.60 0.20 -5.12
N TYR A 32 5.48 -0.50 -5.32
CA TYR A 32 5.29 -1.46 -6.42
C TYR A 32 4.64 -0.81 -7.64
N GLY A 33 4.92 -1.37 -8.84
CA GLY A 33 4.13 -1.02 -10.03
C GLY A 33 2.70 -1.54 -9.88
N GLY A 34 1.71 -0.74 -10.29
CA GLY A 34 0.28 -1.05 -10.09
C GLY A 34 -0.15 -2.43 -10.65
N VAL A 35 0.40 -2.85 -11.80
CA VAL A 35 0.14 -4.18 -12.37
C VAL A 35 0.66 -5.29 -11.46
N TYR A 36 1.93 -5.20 -11.05
CA TYR A 36 2.56 -6.18 -10.15
C TYR A 36 1.89 -6.24 -8.78
N PHE A 37 1.44 -5.08 -8.27
CA PHE A 37 0.66 -5.02 -7.05
C PHE A 37 -0.63 -5.85 -7.18
N LYS A 38 -1.42 -5.60 -8.23
CA LYS A 38 -2.71 -6.26 -8.48
C LYS A 38 -2.58 -7.75 -8.84
N SER A 39 -1.47 -8.19 -9.43
CA SER A 39 -1.28 -9.60 -9.82
C SER A 39 -0.63 -10.45 -8.73
N SER A 40 0.29 -9.87 -7.98
CA SER A 40 1.25 -10.64 -7.17
C SER A 40 1.18 -10.27 -5.69
N ILE A 41 1.27 -8.98 -5.36
CA ILE A 41 1.34 -8.54 -3.96
C ILE A 41 0.04 -8.81 -3.20
N ILE A 42 -1.10 -8.47 -3.80
CA ILE A 42 -2.42 -8.67 -3.15
C ILE A 42 -2.75 -10.16 -2.90
N CYS A 43 -2.08 -11.06 -3.62
CA CYS A 43 -2.28 -12.50 -3.55
C CYS A 43 -1.36 -13.17 -2.53
N LEU A 44 -0.44 -12.42 -1.90
CA LEU A 44 0.49 -12.99 -0.92
C LEU A 44 -0.27 -13.49 0.32
N LYS A 45 0.15 -14.66 0.82
CA LYS A 45 -0.38 -15.22 2.06
C LYS A 45 -0.04 -14.28 3.22
N GLY A 46 -1.07 -13.79 3.92
CA GLY A 46 -0.90 -12.83 5.01
C GLY A 46 -0.95 -11.36 4.58
N PHE A 47 -1.16 -11.05 3.30
CA PHE A 47 -1.45 -9.69 2.87
C PHE A 47 -2.79 -9.20 3.46
N PRO A 48 -2.89 -7.94 3.92
CA PRO A 48 -4.10 -7.44 4.55
C PRO A 48 -5.30 -7.49 3.61
N LYS A 49 -6.46 -7.92 4.10
CA LYS A 49 -7.68 -8.01 3.27
C LYS A 49 -8.22 -6.62 2.90
N PRO A 50 -8.62 -6.41 1.64
CA PRO A 50 -9.23 -5.16 1.21
C PRO A 50 -10.67 -5.03 1.73
N ARG A 51 -11.16 -3.80 1.80
CA ARG A 51 -12.59 -3.51 1.88
C ARG A 51 -13.12 -3.26 0.47
N TYR A 52 -14.23 -3.90 0.13
CA TYR A 52 -14.90 -3.69 -1.15
C TYR A 52 -15.91 -2.56 -1.00
N ILE A 53 -15.83 -1.55 -1.86
CA ILE A 53 -16.84 -0.49 -1.98
C ILE A 53 -17.67 -0.80 -3.22
N THR A 54 -18.98 -0.85 -3.06
CA THR A 54 -19.93 -1.19 -4.14
C THR A 54 -20.82 -0.01 -4.56
N GLU A 55 -20.82 1.09 -3.80
CA GLU A 55 -21.84 2.14 -3.89
C GLU A 55 -21.53 3.25 -4.92
N THR A 56 -20.33 3.85 -4.91
CA THR A 56 -20.00 4.99 -5.79
C THR A 56 -19.00 4.61 -6.88
N THR A 57 -17.86 4.06 -6.49
CA THR A 57 -16.83 3.59 -7.42
C THR A 57 -16.46 2.18 -7.00
N LYS A 58 -16.92 1.20 -7.79
CA LYS A 58 -16.64 -0.22 -7.53
C LYS A 58 -15.13 -0.40 -7.44
N GLY A 59 -14.64 -0.85 -6.30
CA GLY A 59 -13.20 -0.97 -6.09
C GLY A 59 -12.81 -1.53 -4.75
N ARG A 60 -11.53 -1.90 -4.65
CA ARG A 60 -10.89 -2.32 -3.41
C ARG A 60 -10.28 -1.10 -2.73
N ARG A 61 -10.40 -1.09 -1.40
CA ARG A 61 -9.73 -0.12 -0.55
C ARG A 61 -8.86 -0.82 0.47
N TRP A 62 -7.66 -0.27 0.67
CA TRP A 62 -6.65 -0.83 1.54
C TRP A 62 -6.44 0.08 2.73
N ASN A 63 -6.49 -0.48 3.93
CA ASN A 63 -6.27 0.30 5.14
C ASN A 63 -4.78 0.60 5.30
N LEU A 64 -4.41 1.88 5.48
CA LEU A 64 -3.02 2.30 5.56
C LEU A 64 -2.30 1.67 6.77
N LYS A 65 -2.93 1.64 7.95
CA LYS A 65 -2.34 1.02 9.14
C LYS A 65 -2.00 -0.46 8.87
N LYS A 66 -2.94 -1.22 8.31
CA LYS A 66 -2.69 -2.64 7.99
C LYS A 66 -1.58 -2.86 6.95
N LEU A 67 -1.47 -1.96 5.97
CA LEU A 67 -0.38 -2.00 5.00
C LEU A 67 0.97 -1.69 5.66
N SER A 68 1.00 -0.73 6.58
CA SER A 68 2.19 -0.38 7.36
C SER A 68 2.62 -1.52 8.28
N ASP A 69 1.68 -2.11 9.02
CA ASP A 69 1.92 -3.25 9.92
C ASP A 69 2.48 -4.43 9.10
N TRP A 70 1.85 -4.76 7.97
CA TRP A 70 2.35 -5.79 7.05
C TRP A 70 3.75 -5.49 6.52
N LEU A 71 4.05 -4.23 6.18
CA LEU A 71 5.37 -3.84 5.70
C LEU A 71 6.45 -4.01 6.77
N SER A 72 6.13 -3.75 8.04
CA SER A 72 7.03 -3.94 9.19
C SER A 72 7.24 -5.41 9.55
N GLU A 73 6.20 -6.24 9.43
CA GLU A 73 6.25 -7.68 9.79
C GLU A 73 6.73 -8.58 8.65
N ARG A 74 6.93 -8.03 7.45
CA ARG A 74 7.24 -8.82 6.26
C ARG A 74 8.62 -9.52 6.37
N PRO A 75 8.71 -10.84 6.09
CA PRO A 75 9.97 -11.56 6.04
C PRO A 75 10.98 -10.90 5.07
N GLU A 76 12.26 -10.89 5.44
CA GLU A 76 13.37 -10.35 4.64
C GLU A 76 13.36 -10.86 3.18
N ASP A 77 12.96 -12.11 2.96
CA ASP A 77 12.91 -12.76 1.63
C ASP A 77 11.90 -12.12 0.67
N LEU A 78 10.86 -11.47 1.18
CA LEU A 78 9.84 -10.76 0.41
C LEU A 78 10.11 -9.25 0.33
N LYS A 79 11.11 -8.75 1.05
CA LYS A 79 11.59 -7.39 0.83
C LYS A 79 12.14 -7.35 -0.59
N LYS A 80 11.81 -6.29 -1.33
CA LYS A 80 12.41 -6.09 -2.66
C LYS A 80 13.91 -6.25 -2.47
N ALA A 81 14.49 -7.30 -3.02
CA ALA A 81 15.93 -7.40 -3.14
C ALA A 81 16.35 -6.08 -3.80
N VAL A 82 17.09 -5.26 -3.07
CA VAL A 82 17.72 -4.07 -3.63
C VAL A 82 18.70 -4.62 -4.64
N GLY A 83 18.23 -4.81 -5.86
CA GLY A 83 19.04 -5.31 -6.96
C GLY A 83 20.28 -4.45 -7.02
N ARG A 84 21.43 -5.11 -7.18
CA ARG A 84 22.75 -4.48 -7.37
C ARG A 84 22.56 -3.20 -8.20
N PRO A 85 23.03 -2.03 -7.74
CA PRO A 85 22.87 -0.79 -8.49
C PRO A 85 23.31 -1.05 -9.93
N ARG A 86 22.43 -0.78 -10.90
CA ARG A 86 22.81 -0.80 -12.31
C ARG A 86 23.98 0.16 -12.45
N LYS A 87 25.18 -0.36 -12.69
CA LYS A 87 26.29 0.44 -13.18
C LYS A 87 25.83 1.00 -14.53
N ILE A 88 25.64 2.32 -14.57
CA ILE A 88 25.58 3.10 -15.80
C ILE A 88 26.99 3.11 -16.39
#